data_AF-A0A952L2V8-F1
#
_entry.id   AF-A0A952L2V8-F1
#
_cell.length_a   1.000
_cell.length_b   1.000
_cell.length_c   1.000
_cell.angle_alpha   90.00
_cell.angle_beta   90.00
_cell.angle_gamma   90.00
#
_symmetry.space_group_name_H-M   'P 1'
#
loop_
_entity.id
_entity.type
_entity.pdbx_description
1 polymer ?
#
loop_
_entity_poly.entity_id
_entity_poly.type
_entity_poly.pdbx_seq_one_letter_code
_entity_poly.pdbx_strand_id
1 'polypeptide(L)'
;FNEEETALLRACDELKANNNVSDETWAALSQHFTRHQLMDLVFMAGHYLMTSWALKAFGVPLEGGADAIGFDLATKSGSTPGATYKPGETEDWIATRGY
;
A
#
# COMPACT_ATOMS: atom_id res chain seq x y z
N PHE A 1 -8.86 -13.75 2.98
CA PHE A 1 -9.51 -12.46 3.25
C PHE A 1 -10.95 -12.72 3.64
N ASN A 2 -11.42 -12.10 4.72
CA ASN A 2 -12.83 -12.09 5.09
C ASN A 2 -13.61 -11.10 4.19
N GLU A 3 -14.92 -10.95 4.43
CA GLU A 3 -15.78 -10.07 3.62
C GLU A 3 -15.35 -8.59 3.69
N GLU A 4 -15.07 -8.08 4.89
CA GLU A 4 -14.59 -6.72 5.13
C GLU A 4 -13.29 -6.42 4.36
N GLU A 5 -12.29 -7.28 4.51
CA GLU A 5 -10.99 -7.16 3.83
C GLU A 5 -11.15 -7.23 2.31
N THR A 6 -12.03 -8.10 1.83
CA THR A 6 -12.30 -8.25 0.39
C THR A 6 -12.97 -6.99 -0.18
N ALA A 7 -13.90 -6.39 0.55
CA ALA A 7 -14.57 -5.15 0.15
C ALA A 7 -13.59 -3.96 0.13
N LEU A 8 -12.66 -3.89 1.09
CA LEU A 8 -11.60 -2.87 1.09
C LEU A 8 -10.68 -2.99 -0.13
N LEU A 9 -10.20 -4.20 -0.43
CA LEU A 9 -9.36 -4.45 -1.61
C LEU A 9 -10.09 -4.10 -2.90
N ARG A 10 -11.37 -4.49 -3.01
CA ARG A 10 -12.20 -4.14 -4.17
C ARG A 10 -12.36 -2.64 -4.34
N ALA A 11 -12.60 -1.88 -3.28
CA ALA A 11 -12.69 -0.42 -3.37
C ALA A 11 -11.37 0.21 -3.85
N CYS A 12 -10.22 -0.28 -3.38
CA CYS A 12 -8.92 0.18 -3.86
C CYS A 12 -8.73 -0.08 -5.37
N ASP A 13 -9.11 -1.28 -5.84
CA ASP A 13 -9.05 -1.64 -7.26
C ASP A 13 -9.98 -0.77 -8.11
N GLU A 14 -11.22 -0.57 -7.68
CA GLU A 14 -12.20 0.28 -8.35
C GLU A 14 -11.76 1.75 -8.39
N LEU A 15 -11.25 2.30 -7.29
CA LEU A 15 -10.73 3.67 -7.25
C LEU A 15 -9.56 3.85 -8.21
N LYS A 16 -8.63 2.88 -8.27
CA LYS A 16 -7.50 2.93 -9.19
C LYS A 16 -7.93 2.80 -10.66
N ALA A 17 -8.91 1.96 -10.96
CA ALA A 17 -9.34 1.68 -12.33
C ALA A 17 -10.31 2.73 -12.89
N ASN A 18 -11.27 3.13 -12.06
CA ASN A 18 -12.46 3.86 -12.48
C ASN A 18 -12.58 5.26 -11.84
N ASN A 19 -11.69 5.61 -10.90
CA ASN A 19 -11.79 6.82 -10.08
C ASN A 19 -13.11 6.92 -9.31
N ASN A 20 -13.76 5.78 -9.04
CA ASN A 20 -15.02 5.71 -8.34
C ASN A 20 -15.18 4.34 -7.66
N VAL A 21 -16.01 4.29 -6.62
CA VAL A 21 -16.41 3.04 -5.95
C VAL A 21 -17.85 2.72 -6.35
N SER A 22 -18.12 1.46 -6.66
CA SER A 22 -19.44 0.99 -7.07
C SER A 22 -20.43 0.94 -5.91
N ASP A 23 -21.73 1.03 -6.20
CA ASP A 23 -22.78 0.97 -5.18
C ASP A 23 -22.77 -0.37 -4.43
N GLU A 24 -22.43 -1.47 -5.11
CA GLU A 24 -22.27 -2.80 -4.50
C GLU A 24 -21.14 -2.80 -3.46
N THR A 25 -19.99 -2.24 -3.82
CA THR A 25 -18.84 -2.12 -2.90
C THR A 25 -19.15 -1.19 -1.74
N TRP A 26 -19.83 -0.06 -1.98
CA TRP A 26 -20.30 0.81 -0.89
C TRP A 26 -21.26 0.11 0.06
N ALA A 27 -22.21 -0.67 -0.47
CA ALA A 27 -23.15 -1.42 0.32
C ALA A 27 -22.44 -2.42 1.23
N ALA A 28 -21.46 -3.17 0.72
CA ALA A 28 -20.67 -4.10 1.51
C ALA A 28 -19.85 -3.39 2.60
N LEU A 29 -19.11 -2.33 2.23
CA LEU A 29 -18.28 -1.59 3.18
C LEU A 29 -19.09 -0.92 4.30
N SER A 30 -20.29 -0.42 3.98
CA SER A 30 -21.16 0.26 4.96
C SER A 30 -21.67 -0.65 6.09
N GLN A 31 -21.55 -1.97 5.94
CA GLN A 31 -21.88 -2.93 6.99
C GLN A 31 -20.81 -3.00 8.09
N HIS A 32 -19.56 -2.62 7.76
CA HIS A 32 -18.40 -2.75 8.64
C HIS A 32 -17.84 -1.40 9.09
N PHE A 33 -18.00 -0.36 8.28
CA PHE A 33 -17.36 0.94 8.50
C PHE A 33 -18.35 2.08 8.63
N THR A 34 -17.98 3.06 9.46
CA THR A 34 -18.69 4.32 9.56
C THR A 34 -18.44 5.20 8.34
N ARG A 35 -19.35 6.15 8.08
CA ARG A 35 -19.19 7.13 7.00
C ARG A 35 -17.85 7.88 7.04
N HIS A 36 -17.33 8.21 8.22
CA HIS A 36 -16.03 8.89 8.33
C HIS A 36 -14.88 8.00 7.86
N GLN A 37 -14.86 6.73 8.28
CA GLN A 37 -13.86 5.76 7.82
C GLN A 37 -13.94 5.51 6.31
N LEU A 38 -15.16 5.49 5.75
CA LEU A 38 -15.37 5.39 4.31
C LEU A 38 -14.81 6.60 3.54
N MET A 39 -14.94 7.81 4.09
CA MET A 39 -14.30 8.99 3.52
C MET A 39 -12.77 8.90 3.63
N ASP A 40 -12.25 8.47 4.78
CA ASP A 40 -10.81 8.30 5.01
C ASP A 40 -10.20 7.28 4.04
N LEU A 41 -10.91 6.19 3.73
CA LEU A 41 -10.51 5.19 2.74
C LEU A 41 -10.23 5.82 1.37
N VAL A 42 -11.15 6.66 0.88
CA VAL A 42 -11.02 7.33 -0.43
C VAL A 42 -9.85 8.30 -0.41
N PHE A 43 -9.71 9.11 0.65
CA PHE A 43 -8.60 10.06 0.77
C PHE A 43 -7.24 9.35 0.85
N MET A 44 -7.15 8.27 1.62
CA MET A 44 -5.94 7.48 1.76
C MET A 44 -5.55 6.85 0.41
N ALA A 45 -6.47 6.17 -0.26
CA ALA A 45 -6.20 5.55 -1.56
C ALA A 45 -5.78 6.59 -2.61
N GLY A 46 -6.49 7.71 -2.70
CA GLY A 46 -6.17 8.82 -3.60
C GLY A 46 -4.78 9.42 -3.34
N HIS A 47 -4.41 9.60 -2.07
CA HIS A 47 -3.09 10.10 -1.68
C HIS A 47 -1.95 9.20 -2.18
N TYR A 48 -2.07 7.87 -1.99
CA TYR A 48 -1.06 6.93 -2.44
C TYR A 48 -1.01 6.80 -3.96
N LEU A 49 -2.16 6.87 -4.65
CA LEU A 49 -2.19 6.89 -6.12
C LEU A 49 -1.46 8.11 -6.69
N MET A 50 -1.78 9.31 -6.18
CA MET A 50 -1.14 10.55 -6.58
C MET A 50 0.37 10.53 -6.30
N THR A 51 0.78 10.09 -5.11
CA THR A 51 2.20 9.94 -4.76
C THR A 51 2.91 8.96 -5.70
N SER A 52 2.29 7.81 -5.98
CA SER A 52 2.85 6.81 -6.90
C SER A 52 3.04 7.36 -8.31
N TRP A 53 2.08 8.13 -8.81
CA TRP A 53 2.21 8.79 -10.11
C TRP A 53 3.32 9.85 -10.11
N ALA A 54 3.44 10.65 -9.05
CA ALA A 54 4.50 11.64 -8.91
C ALA A 54 5.89 10.99 -8.91
N LEU A 55 6.10 9.95 -8.08
CA LEU A 55 7.36 9.21 -8.02
C LEU A 55 7.73 8.62 -9.39
N LYS A 56 6.75 8.02 -10.08
CA LYS A 56 6.94 7.47 -11.43
C LYS A 56 7.29 8.55 -12.44
N ALA A 57 6.59 9.69 -12.43
CA ALA A 57 6.82 10.79 -13.35
C ALA A 57 8.19 11.47 -13.12
N PHE A 58 8.62 11.57 -11.87
CA PHE A 58 9.93 12.12 -11.50
C PHE A 58 11.09 11.13 -11.70
N GLY A 59 10.80 9.86 -12.03
CA GLY A 59 11.83 8.84 -12.19
C GLY A 59 12.59 8.54 -10.90
N VAL A 60 11.92 8.63 -9.75
CA VAL A 60 12.55 8.37 -8.45
C VAL A 60 13.02 6.91 -8.41
N PRO A 61 14.32 6.65 -8.22
CA PRO A 61 14.83 5.29 -8.15
C PRO A 61 14.39 4.61 -6.85
N LEU A 62 14.40 3.29 -6.84
CA LEU A 62 14.28 2.52 -5.59
C LEU A 62 15.43 2.89 -4.65
N GLU A 63 15.16 2.87 -3.34
CA GLU A 63 16.22 3.07 -2.34
C GLU A 63 17.32 2.02 -2.50
N GLY A 64 18.57 2.42 -2.25
CA GLY A 64 19.73 1.55 -2.42
C GLY A 64 19.61 0.29 -1.55
N GLY A 65 19.55 -0.88 -2.20
CA GLY A 65 19.38 -2.19 -1.55
C GLY A 65 17.98 -2.79 -1.73
N ALA A 66 16.97 -1.99 -2.08
CA ALA A 66 15.66 -2.52 -2.45
C ALA A 66 15.70 -3.08 -3.86
N ASP A 67 15.58 -4.41 -3.98
CA ASP A 67 15.37 -5.04 -5.27
C ASP A 67 13.92 -4.81 -5.71
N ALA A 68 13.70 -4.63 -7.01
CA ALA A 68 12.37 -4.35 -7.54
C ALA A 68 11.47 -5.55 -7.28
N ILE A 69 10.51 -5.40 -6.37
CA ILE A 69 9.60 -6.47 -5.98
C ILE A 69 8.53 -6.64 -7.07
N GLY A 70 8.49 -7.81 -7.68
CA GLY A 70 7.41 -8.24 -8.58
C GLY A 70 6.11 -8.50 -7.81
N PHE A 71 4.99 -8.57 -8.54
CA PHE A 71 3.67 -8.87 -7.94
C PHE A 71 3.61 -10.27 -7.31
N ASP A 72 4.48 -11.18 -7.74
CA ASP A 72 4.69 -12.51 -7.19
C ASP A 72 5.57 -12.53 -5.93
N LEU A 73 5.90 -11.34 -5.39
CA LEU A 73 6.86 -11.13 -4.30
C LEU A 73 8.28 -11.63 -4.62
N ALA A 74 8.54 -12.07 -5.85
CA ALA A 74 9.88 -12.35 -6.32
C ALA A 74 10.48 -11.04 -6.80
N THR A 75 11.72 -10.77 -6.39
CA THR A 75 12.42 -9.59 -6.90
C THR A 75 12.95 -9.85 -8.31
N LYS A 76 13.48 -8.82 -8.99
CA LYS A 76 14.13 -9.01 -10.31
C LYS A 76 15.27 -10.03 -10.27
N SER A 77 15.93 -10.22 -9.12
CA SER A 77 16.94 -11.26 -8.93
C SER A 77 16.39 -12.67 -8.61
N GLY A 78 15.07 -12.82 -8.46
CA GLY A 78 14.43 -14.07 -8.07
C GLY A 78 14.50 -14.39 -6.59
N SER A 79 14.96 -13.44 -5.76
CA SER A 79 15.03 -13.59 -4.31
C SER A 79 13.73 -13.10 -3.67
N THR A 80 13.33 -13.70 -2.55
CA THR A 80 12.32 -13.09 -1.69
C THR A 80 12.95 -11.88 -0.99
N PRO A 81 12.30 -10.70 -0.97
CA PRO A 81 12.82 -9.53 -0.27
C PRO A 81 13.08 -9.85 1.20
N GLY A 82 14.34 -9.72 1.63
CA GLY A 82 14.72 -9.73 3.05
C GLY A 82 14.63 -8.32 3.65
N ALA A 83 14.87 -8.21 4.96
CA ALA A 83 14.96 -6.91 5.61
C ALA A 83 16.13 -6.09 5.01
N THR A 84 15.83 -4.91 4.48
CA THR A 84 16.81 -3.91 4.05
C THR A 84 16.98 -2.86 5.13
N TYR A 85 18.22 -2.67 5.60
CA TYR A 85 18.58 -1.69 6.62
C TYR A 85 19.26 -0.47 5.98
N LYS A 86 18.93 0.74 6.44
CA LYS A 86 19.68 1.94 6.03
C LYS A 86 21.09 1.89 6.63
N PRO A 87 22.07 2.65 6.09
CA PRO A 87 23.40 2.72 6.69
C PRO A 87 23.33 3.09 8.18
N GLY A 88 23.71 2.14 9.06
CA GLY A 88 23.67 2.30 10.52
C GLY A 88 22.49 1.63 11.23
N GLU A 89 21.53 1.04 10.51
CA GLU A 89 20.44 0.27 11.11
C GLU A 89 20.82 -1.21 11.24
N THR A 90 20.43 -1.83 12.36
CA THR A 90 20.55 -3.26 12.62
C THR A 90 19.17 -3.86 12.85
N GLU A 91 19.06 -5.20 12.85
CA GLU A 91 17.82 -5.92 13.12
C GLU A 91 17.19 -5.52 14.48
N ASP A 92 18.03 -5.22 15.47
CA ASP A 92 17.66 -4.74 16.80
C ASP A 92 17.47 -3.20 16.89
N TRP A 93 17.08 -2.54 15.80
CA TRP A 93 16.93 -1.07 15.76
C TRP A 93 15.92 -0.52 16.79
N ILE A 94 14.94 -1.33 17.20
CA ILE A 94 13.98 -0.98 18.26
C ILE A 94 14.67 -1.02 19.64
N ALA A 95 15.50 -2.03 19.89
CA ALA A 95 16.16 -2.23 21.18
C ALA A 95 17.33 -1.25 21.42
N THR A 96 17.89 -0.67 20.35
CA THR A 96 19.08 0.19 20.40
C THR A 96 18.78 1.70 20.52
N ARG A 97 17.51 2.12 20.47
CA ARG A 97 17.13 3.55 20.42
C ARG A 97 17.08 4.30 21.75
N GLY A 98 17.30 3.65 22.89
CA GLY A 98 17.58 4.33 24.16
C GLY A 98 16.54 5.36 24.62
N TYR A 99 15.25 5.14 24.35
CA TYR A 99 14.15 5.84 25.01
C TYR A 99 13.51 4.95 26.06
#